data_AF-A0A8J5IVB7-F1
#
_entry.id   AF-A0A8J5IVB7-F1
#
_cell.length_a   1.000
_cell.length_b   1.000
_cell.length_c   1.000
_cell.angle_alpha   90.00
_cell.angle_beta   90.00
_cell.angle_gamma   90.00
#
_symmetry.space_group_name_H-M   'P 1'
#
loop_
_entity.id
_entity.type
_entity.pdbx_description
1 polymer ?
#
loop_
_entity_poly.entity_id
_entity_poly.type
_entity_poly.pdbx_seq_one_letter_code
_entity_poly.pdbx_strand_id
1 'polypeptide(L)'
;MRINDSLSKLTLRNMCAGQTERAIEIAWRNIGLTSCDASVIPGVAFFDSLVRSVTSPGQARSPLQVTQILGNLFFFLKVWDPATLQCSTTTSLSTLASCATVPFPDNLISPSSRIKLRAAFGFAVE
;
A
#
# COMPACT_ATOMS: atom_id res chain seq x y z
N MET A 1 18.21 1.58 -13.40
CA MET A 1 17.25 1.48 -12.28
C MET A 1 15.92 2.19 -12.63
N ARG A 2 15.14 1.68 -13.61
CA ARG A 2 13.81 2.23 -14.01
C ARG A 2 12.69 1.17 -14.03
N ILE A 3 13.07 -0.10 -14.00
CA ILE A 3 12.14 -1.24 -14.09
C ILE A 3 11.28 -1.32 -12.82
N ASN A 4 11.88 -1.10 -11.64
CA ASN A 4 11.20 -1.21 -10.35
C ASN A 4 10.08 -0.18 -10.17
N ASP A 5 10.33 1.09 -10.51
CA ASP A 5 9.32 2.15 -10.48
C ASP A 5 8.16 1.85 -11.45
N SER A 6 8.48 1.26 -12.61
CA SER A 6 7.47 0.84 -13.59
C SER A 6 6.61 -0.31 -13.07
N LEU A 7 7.22 -1.27 -12.35
CA LEU A 7 6.51 -2.38 -11.72
C LEU A 7 5.60 -1.91 -10.59
N SER A 8 6.10 -1.05 -9.69
CA SER A 8 5.28 -0.46 -8.63
C SER A 8 4.10 0.31 -9.22
N LYS A 9 4.32 1.13 -10.24
CA LYS A 9 3.24 1.86 -10.94
C LYS A 9 2.23 0.91 -11.58
N LEU A 10 2.69 -0.18 -12.20
CA LEU A 10 1.81 -1.18 -12.82
C LEU A 10 0.97 -1.92 -11.77
N THR A 11 1.59 -2.40 -10.69
CA THR A 11 0.92 -3.08 -9.58
C THR A 11 -0.11 -2.15 -8.92
N LEU A 12 0.25 -0.89 -8.67
CA LEU A 12 -0.66 0.11 -8.11
C LEU A 12 -1.82 0.42 -9.03
N ARG A 13 -1.57 0.52 -10.35
CA ARG A 13 -2.64 0.72 -11.33
C ARG A 13 -3.63 -0.44 -11.32
N ASN A 14 -3.14 -1.68 -11.24
CA ASN A 14 -3.98 -2.87 -11.19
C ASN A 14 -4.80 -2.91 -9.90
N MET A 15 -4.21 -2.55 -8.76
CA MET A 15 -4.95 -2.43 -7.50
C MET A 15 -5.99 -1.31 -7.50
N CYS A 16 -5.67 -0.16 -8.12
CA CYS A 16 -6.62 0.94 -8.32
C CYS A 16 -7.80 0.54 -9.23
N ALA A 17 -7.56 -0.36 -10.18
CA ALA A 17 -8.57 -0.91 -11.09
C ALA A 17 -9.33 -2.11 -10.49
N GLY A 18 -9.11 -2.46 -9.22
CA GLY A 18 -9.77 -3.59 -8.57
C GLY A 18 -9.28 -4.97 -9.04
N GLN A 19 -8.13 -5.05 -9.72
CA GLN A 19 -7.53 -6.29 -10.20
C GLN A 19 -6.43 -6.79 -9.23
N THR A 20 -6.80 -7.02 -7.98
CA THR A 20 -5.86 -7.37 -6.90
C THR A 20 -5.14 -8.69 -7.16
N GLU A 21 -5.85 -9.72 -7.62
CA GLU A 21 -5.27 -11.02 -7.95
C GLU A 21 -4.23 -10.91 -9.06
N ARG A 22 -4.52 -10.08 -10.08
CA ARG A 22 -3.60 -9.83 -11.19
C ARG A 22 -2.39 -9.02 -10.74
N ALA A 23 -2.57 -8.08 -9.81
CA ALA A 23 -1.47 -7.34 -9.20
C ALA A 23 -0.53 -8.27 -8.42
N ILE A 24 -1.10 -9.19 -7.63
CA ILE A 24 -0.37 -10.22 -6.89
C ILE A 24 0.35 -11.17 -7.86
N GLU A 25 -0.33 -11.67 -8.89
CA GLU A 25 0.24 -12.56 -9.90
C GLU A 25 1.39 -11.91 -10.68
N ILE A 26 1.24 -10.63 -11.07
CA ILE A 26 2.30 -9.86 -11.73
C ILE A 26 3.48 -9.68 -10.77
N ALA A 27 3.22 -9.37 -9.50
CA ALA A 27 4.28 -9.24 -8.50
C ALA A 27 5.05 -10.57 -8.34
N TRP A 28 4.35 -11.70 -8.23
CA TRP A 28 4.96 -13.04 -8.16
C TRP A 28 5.72 -13.44 -9.44
N ARG A 29 5.16 -13.19 -10.62
CA ARG A 29 5.85 -13.48 -11.89
C ARG A 29 7.14 -12.68 -12.04
N ASN A 30 7.15 -11.43 -11.60
CA ASN A 30 8.36 -10.60 -11.66
C ASN A 30 9.42 -11.00 -10.62
N ILE A 31 9.03 -11.60 -9.48
CA ILE A 31 9.99 -12.28 -8.59
C ILE A 31 10.64 -13.47 -9.30
N GLY A 32 9.84 -14.26 -10.01
CA GLY A 32 10.34 -15.46 -10.69
C GLY A 32 11.20 -15.19 -11.94
N LEU A 33 11.10 -13.99 -12.54
CA LEU A 33 11.69 -13.71 -13.85
C LEU A 33 13.03 -12.96 -13.82
N THR A 34 13.47 -12.42 -12.69
CA THR A 34 14.78 -11.77 -12.58
C THR A 34 15.25 -11.82 -11.13
N SER A 35 16.56 -11.71 -10.92
CA SER A 35 17.28 -11.54 -9.64
C SER A 35 16.84 -10.31 -8.81
N CYS A 36 15.54 -10.03 -8.74
CA CYS A 36 14.92 -9.06 -7.87
C CYS A 36 14.92 -9.68 -6.48
N ASP A 37 15.96 -9.35 -5.73
CA ASP A 37 15.93 -9.50 -4.28
C ASP A 37 14.64 -8.80 -3.79
N ALA A 38 13.78 -9.54 -3.10
CA ALA A 38 12.52 -9.03 -2.59
C ALA A 38 12.73 -7.86 -1.60
N SER A 39 13.98 -7.65 -1.16
CA SER A 39 14.46 -6.47 -0.42
C SER A 39 14.37 -5.14 -1.20
N VAL A 40 14.22 -5.16 -2.52
CA VAL A 40 14.49 -3.97 -3.36
C VAL A 40 13.33 -2.97 -3.43
N ILE A 41 12.10 -3.37 -3.08
CA ILE A 41 10.96 -2.43 -2.99
C ILE A 41 10.23 -2.61 -1.65
N PRO A 42 10.53 -1.75 -0.66
CA PRO A 42 9.86 -1.78 0.65
C PRO A 42 8.35 -1.59 0.49
N GLY A 43 7.55 -2.27 1.31
CA GLY A 43 6.10 -2.07 1.34
C GLY A 43 5.68 -0.59 1.51
N VAL A 44 6.52 0.18 2.20
CA VAL A 44 6.42 1.64 2.35
C VAL A 44 6.35 2.37 1.00
N ALA A 45 7.15 1.97 0.01
CA ALA A 45 7.17 2.63 -1.30
C ALA A 45 5.85 2.43 -2.06
N PHE A 46 5.24 1.25 -1.95
CA PHE A 46 3.91 0.98 -2.50
C PHE A 46 2.85 1.84 -1.83
N PHE A 47 2.89 1.94 -0.50
CA PHE A 47 1.98 2.79 0.24
C PHE A 47 2.10 4.26 -0.17
N ASP A 48 3.29 4.84 -0.10
CA ASP A 48 3.52 6.25 -0.43
C ASP A 48 3.08 6.58 -1.86
N SER A 49 3.40 5.70 -2.83
CA SER A 49 3.01 5.91 -4.22
C SER A 49 1.50 5.75 -4.42
N LEU A 50 0.84 4.85 -3.69
CA LEU A 50 -0.62 4.71 -3.72
C LEU A 50 -1.30 5.94 -3.14
N VAL A 51 -0.84 6.41 -1.97
CA VAL A 51 -1.42 7.58 -1.31
C VAL A 51 -1.29 8.81 -2.20
N ARG A 52 -0.11 9.06 -2.81
CA ARG A 52 0.07 10.15 -3.80
C ARG A 52 -0.87 10.02 -4.99
N SER A 53 -1.12 8.80 -5.47
CA SER A 53 -2.05 8.57 -6.59
C SER A 53 -3.49 8.91 -6.21
N VAL A 54 -3.93 8.57 -4.99
CA VAL A 54 -5.29 8.85 -4.52
C VAL A 54 -5.51 10.29 -4.06
N THR A 55 -4.46 10.99 -3.65
CA THR A 55 -4.49 12.41 -3.27
C THR A 55 -4.16 13.36 -4.42
N SER A 56 -3.78 12.85 -5.59
CA SER A 56 -3.39 13.67 -6.74
C SER A 56 -4.52 14.61 -7.18
N PRO A 57 -4.24 15.93 -7.36
CA PRO A 57 -5.21 16.86 -7.90
C PRO A 57 -5.64 16.40 -9.31
N GLY A 58 -6.95 16.44 -9.58
CA GLY A 58 -7.52 16.05 -10.87
C GLY A 58 -8.14 14.65 -10.94
N GLN A 59 -8.01 13.82 -9.90
CA GLN A 59 -8.66 12.51 -9.85
C GLN A 59 -9.55 12.38 -8.60
N ALA A 60 -10.78 12.89 -8.69
CA ALA A 60 -11.78 12.75 -7.64
C ALA A 60 -12.13 11.26 -7.47
N ARG A 61 -11.81 10.69 -6.31
CA ARG A 61 -12.20 9.33 -5.92
C ARG A 61 -13.24 9.40 -4.80
N SER A 62 -14.24 8.53 -4.86
CA SER A 62 -15.21 8.43 -3.77
C SER A 62 -14.58 7.79 -2.53
N PRO A 63 -15.07 8.06 -1.31
CA PRO A 63 -14.53 7.44 -0.10
C PRO A 63 -14.57 5.91 -0.11
N LEU A 64 -15.56 5.33 -0.78
CA LEU A 64 -15.67 3.89 -0.99
C LEU A 64 -14.53 3.37 -1.88
N GLN A 65 -14.24 4.04 -2.98
CA GLN A 65 -13.13 3.66 -3.87
C GLN A 65 -11.79 3.72 -3.14
N VAL A 66 -11.53 4.79 -2.39
CA VAL A 66 -10.29 4.92 -1.61
C VAL A 66 -10.18 3.82 -0.55
N THR A 67 -11.29 3.50 0.13
CA THR A 67 -11.37 2.39 1.09
C THR A 67 -11.04 1.05 0.44
N GLN A 68 -11.60 0.75 -0.74
CA GLN A 68 -11.33 -0.49 -1.48
C GLN A 68 -9.88 -0.59 -1.94
N ILE A 69 -9.32 0.51 -2.47
CA ILE A 69 -7.94 0.58 -2.94
C ILE A 69 -6.96 0.35 -1.78
N LEU A 70 -7.21 0.98 -0.62
CA LEU A 70 -6.45 0.74 0.59
C LEU A 70 -6.63 -0.69 1.10
N GLY A 71 -7.85 -1.24 1.10
CA GLY A 71 -8.07 -2.65 1.43
C GLY A 71 -7.23 -3.60 0.58
N ASN A 72 -7.21 -3.38 -0.74
CA ASN A 72 -6.41 -4.16 -1.68
C ASN A 72 -4.90 -4.02 -1.40
N LEU A 73 -4.42 -2.82 -1.08
CA LEU A 73 -3.02 -2.61 -0.72
C LEU A 73 -2.65 -3.34 0.57
N PHE A 74 -3.53 -3.32 1.57
CA PHE A 74 -3.30 -4.05 2.81
C PHE A 74 -3.15 -5.55 2.55
N PHE A 75 -4.03 -6.15 1.74
CA PHE A 75 -3.90 -7.55 1.35
C PHE A 75 -2.61 -7.83 0.58
N PHE A 76 -2.24 -6.95 -0.35
CA PHE A 76 -0.98 -7.06 -1.08
C PHE A 76 0.23 -7.03 -0.13
N LEU A 77 0.32 -6.04 0.75
CA LEU A 77 1.43 -5.90 1.71
C LEU A 77 1.48 -7.06 2.69
N LYS A 78 0.34 -7.60 3.12
CA LYS A 78 0.31 -8.82 3.95
C LYS A 78 0.96 -10.03 3.30
N VAL A 79 0.85 -10.15 1.98
CA VAL A 79 1.44 -11.27 1.22
C VAL A 79 2.88 -10.96 0.81
N TRP A 80 3.16 -9.72 0.41
CA TRP A 80 4.43 -9.29 -0.16
C TRP A 80 5.50 -8.97 0.89
N ASP A 81 5.15 -8.18 1.89
CA ASP A 81 6.06 -7.68 2.92
C ASP A 81 5.30 -7.51 4.26
N PRO A 82 4.91 -8.61 4.92
CA PRO A 82 4.15 -8.53 6.17
C PRO A 82 4.94 -7.84 7.29
N ALA A 83 6.28 -7.85 7.23
CA ALA A 83 7.14 -7.18 8.20
C ALA A 83 6.93 -5.66 8.18
N THR A 84 6.52 -5.06 7.06
CA THR A 84 6.19 -3.63 7.02
C THR A 84 5.00 -3.28 7.92
N LEU A 85 4.08 -4.23 8.14
CA LEU A 85 2.85 -4.01 8.91
C LEU A 85 2.99 -4.41 10.38
N GLN A 86 4.03 -5.14 10.74
CA GLN A 86 4.25 -5.60 12.10
C GLN A 86 4.73 -4.46 12.99
N CYS A 87 4.19 -4.42 14.21
CA CYS A 87 4.70 -3.60 15.30
C CYS A 87 5.66 -4.43 16.14
N SER A 88 6.80 -3.86 16.54
CA SER A 88 7.76 -4.55 17.40
C SER A 88 7.22 -4.75 18.83
N THR A 89 6.35 -3.85 19.29
CA THR A 89 5.61 -3.91 20.56
C THR A 89 4.19 -3.39 20.39
N THR A 90 3.35 -3.56 21.41
CA THR A 90 1.97 -3.02 21.44
C THR A 90 1.88 -1.50 21.40
N THR A 91 2.97 -0.80 21.72
CA THR A 91 3.05 0.66 21.76
C THR A 91 3.90 1.26 20.65
N SER A 92 4.64 0.44 19.90
CA SER A 92 5.46 0.91 18.77
C SER A 92 4.64 1.05 17.49
N LEU A 93 4.99 2.04 16.68
CA LEU A 93 4.54 2.14 15.29
C LEU A 93 5.09 0.96 14.47
N SER A 94 4.35 0.56 13.43
CA SER A 94 4.89 -0.39 12.44
C SER A 94 6.02 0.25 11.63
N THR A 95 6.80 -0.56 10.93
CA THR A 95 7.78 -0.07 9.94
C THR A 95 7.10 0.81 8.89
N LEU A 96 5.89 0.44 8.45
CA LEU A 96 5.11 1.25 7.52
C LEU A 96 4.82 2.64 8.09
N ALA A 97 4.27 2.68 9.30
CA ALA A 97 3.90 3.93 9.94
C ALA A 97 5.11 4.80 10.31
N SER A 98 6.25 4.17 10.59
CA SER A 98 7.50 4.88 10.93
C SER A 98 8.22 5.44 9.70
N CYS A 99 8.12 4.77 8.56
CA CYS A 99 8.89 5.10 7.35
C CYS A 99 8.05 5.78 6.24
N ALA A 100 6.72 5.75 6.32
CA ALA A 100 5.85 6.41 5.34
C ALA A 100 6.16 7.91 5.29
N THR A 101 6.43 8.42 4.09
CA THR A 101 6.69 9.85 3.86
C THR A 101 5.42 10.62 3.56
N VAL A 102 4.37 9.92 3.16
CA VAL A 102 3.08 10.52 2.80
C VAL A 102 2.09 10.27 3.94
N PRO A 103 1.37 11.30 4.42
CA PRO A 103 0.41 11.13 5.50
C PRO A 103 -0.73 10.19 5.08
N PHE A 104 -1.27 9.44 6.05
CA PHE A 104 -2.43 8.59 5.81
C PHE A 104 -3.61 9.44 5.29
N PRO A 105 -4.33 9.01 4.24
CA PRO A 105 -5.35 9.84 3.57
C PRO A 105 -6.68 9.85 4.34
N ASP A 106 -6.66 10.24 5.61
CA ASP A 106 -7.81 10.21 6.53
C ASP A 106 -9.03 10.97 5.99
N ASN A 107 -8.79 12.10 5.33
CA ASN A 107 -9.83 12.97 4.76
C ASN A 107 -10.55 12.34 3.56
N LEU A 108 -9.97 11.30 2.95
CA LEU A 108 -10.55 10.61 1.78
C LEU A 108 -11.28 9.32 2.16
N ILE A 109 -11.31 8.96 3.45
CA ILE A 109 -11.91 7.72 3.94
C ILE A 109 -13.11 8.08 4.81
N SER A 110 -14.15 7.24 4.78
CA SER A 110 -15.29 7.40 5.68
C SER A 110 -14.85 7.32 7.16
N PRO A 111 -15.44 8.12 8.06
CA PRO A 111 -15.08 8.09 9.49
C PRO A 111 -15.17 6.70 10.12
N SER A 112 -16.16 5.90 9.70
CA SER A 112 -16.40 4.54 10.21
C SER A 112 -15.33 3.51 9.81
N SER A 113 -14.62 3.73 8.70
CA SER A 113 -13.58 2.83 8.18
C SER A 113 -12.16 3.30 8.52
N ARG A 114 -12.00 4.60 8.81
CA ARG A 114 -10.70 5.26 9.01
C ARG A 114 -9.85 4.57 10.08
N ILE A 115 -10.40 4.42 11.29
CA ILE A 115 -9.68 3.82 12.43
C ILE A 115 -9.24 2.38 12.12
N LYS A 116 -10.14 1.59 11.53
CA LYS A 116 -9.87 0.19 11.19
C LYS A 116 -8.78 0.07 10.13
N LEU A 117 -8.80 0.94 9.12
CA LEU A 117 -7.77 0.96 8.08
C LEU A 117 -6.43 1.42 8.64
N ARG A 118 -6.37 2.50 9.43
CA ARG A 118 -5.12 2.93 10.09
C ARG A 118 -4.48 1.78 10.86
N ALA A 119 -5.27 1.11 11.71
CA ALA A 119 -4.80 -0.03 12.48
C ALA A 119 -4.31 -1.18 11.57
N ALA A 120 -5.06 -1.52 10.50
CA ALA A 120 -4.66 -2.57 9.56
C ALA A 120 -3.32 -2.28 8.88
N PHE A 121 -3.05 -1.01 8.57
CA PHE A 121 -1.78 -0.58 8.01
C PHE A 121 -0.66 -0.41 9.06
N GLY A 122 -0.93 -0.68 10.34
CA GLY A 122 0.05 -0.56 11.42
C GLY A 122 0.33 0.88 11.85
N PHE A 123 -0.53 1.82 11.50
CA PHE A 123 -0.50 3.17 12.06
C PHE A 123 -1.09 3.18 13.46
N ALA A 124 -0.55 4.04 14.32
CA ALA A 124 -1.15 4.32 15.61
C ALA A 124 -2.60 4.81 15.42
N VAL A 125 -3.45 4.28 16.29
CA VAL A 125 -4.84 4.72 16.45
C VAL A 125 -4.82 5.77 17.56
N GLU A 126 -4.95 7.03 17.17
CA GLU A 126 -5.21 8.14 18.08
C GLU A 126 -6.71 8.27 18.36
#